data_AF-A0A351TTI7-F1
#
_entry.id   AF-A0A351TTI7-F1
#
_cell.length_a   1.000
_cell.length_b   1.000
_cell.length_c   1.000
_cell.angle_alpha   90.00
_cell.angle_beta   90.00
_cell.angle_gamma   90.00
#
_symmetry.space_group_name_H-M   'P 1'
#
loop_
_entity.id
_entity.type
_entity.pdbx_description
1 polymer ?
#
loop_
_entity_poly.entity_id
_entity_poly.type
_entity_poly.pdbx_seq_one_letter_code
_entity_poly.pdbx_strand_id
1 'polypeptide(L)'
;MAYQNKDITSKVLAEAFKGKSFRVYGLDLPEIRVVLPTNIPAVRVNELRLDNLFELADGTAAIVDYESDYKKEDKIKYLNYLTGIANRYLDEKRDCPRLRMIVIYTGDIKRKQVSPEYDIGAVKVTLEPAFLSELDSDRIFRQLKHKVEKKELLEDEDLMKLIIMPLSYRKKDEKEEKIRETVKLATQIQDRSQQLFTLAG
;
A
#
# COMPACT_ATOMS: atom_id res chain seq x y z
N MET A 1 -5.10 -1.96 26.39
CA MET A 1 -3.87 -1.19 26.15
C MET A 1 -3.32 -1.35 24.71
N ALA A 2 -3.25 -2.55 24.11
CA ALA A 2 -2.71 -2.73 22.74
C ALA A 2 -3.64 -2.25 21.58
N TYR A 3 -4.96 -2.12 21.83
CA TYR A 3 -5.94 -1.73 20.80
C TYR A 3 -5.96 -0.22 20.53
N GLN A 4 -5.82 0.60 21.59
CA GLN A 4 -5.83 2.07 21.49
C GLN A 4 -4.61 2.64 20.75
N ASN A 5 -3.42 2.07 20.97
CA ASN A 5 -2.21 2.54 20.27
C ASN A 5 -2.27 2.25 18.76
N LYS A 6 -2.88 1.12 18.34
CA LYS A 6 -3.03 0.78 16.91
C LYS A 6 -4.03 1.68 16.17
N ASP A 7 -5.13 2.06 16.82
CA ASP A 7 -6.11 2.99 16.24
C ASP A 7 -5.51 4.38 16.01
N ILE A 8 -4.62 4.83 16.92
CA ILE A 8 -3.90 6.10 16.78
C ILE A 8 -2.89 6.01 15.64
N THR A 9 -2.06 4.95 15.58
CA THR A 9 -1.11 4.75 14.47
C THR A 9 -1.81 4.62 13.12
N SER A 10 -2.93 3.89 13.05
CA SER A 10 -3.72 3.73 11.82
C SER A 10 -4.35 5.04 11.36
N LYS A 11 -4.86 5.87 12.28
CA LYS A 11 -5.39 7.21 11.96
C LYS A 11 -4.32 8.19 11.51
N VAL A 12 -3.15 8.19 12.16
CA VAL A 12 -2.01 9.04 11.79
C VAL A 12 -1.47 8.64 10.42
N LEU A 13 -1.32 7.34 10.17
CA LEU A 13 -0.90 6.81 8.87
C LEU A 13 -1.96 7.12 7.79
N ALA A 14 -3.25 7.01 8.14
CA ALA A 14 -4.35 7.34 7.25
C ALA A 14 -4.37 8.82 6.85
N GLU A 15 -4.26 9.75 7.81
CA GLU A 15 -4.17 11.17 7.50
C GLU A 15 -2.95 11.49 6.64
N ALA A 16 -1.84 10.79 6.88
CA ALA A 16 -0.63 11.02 6.13
C ALA A 16 -0.66 10.47 4.70
N PHE A 17 -1.52 9.48 4.36
CA PHE A 17 -1.73 9.04 2.97
C PHE A 17 -2.62 9.98 2.16
N LYS A 18 -3.37 10.90 2.80
CA LYS A 18 -4.23 11.84 2.10
C LYS A 18 -3.42 12.79 1.20
N GLY A 19 -3.87 12.99 -0.03
CA GLY A 19 -3.18 13.80 -1.05
C GLY A 19 -2.00 13.08 -1.74
N LYS A 20 -1.64 11.87 -1.30
CA LYS A 20 -0.55 11.11 -1.90
C LYS A 20 -1.03 10.29 -3.11
N SER A 21 -0.07 9.88 -3.94
CA SER A 21 -0.34 9.15 -5.18
C SER A 21 0.38 7.80 -5.22
N PHE A 22 -0.21 6.84 -5.94
CA PHE A 22 0.39 5.53 -6.19
C PHE A 22 1.51 5.55 -7.25
N ARG A 23 1.88 6.72 -7.77
CA ARG A 23 3.00 6.88 -8.71
C ARG A 23 4.30 6.27 -8.22
N VAL A 24 4.53 6.26 -6.91
CA VAL A 24 5.71 5.63 -6.30
C VAL A 24 5.79 4.12 -6.57
N TYR A 25 4.64 3.48 -6.78
CA TYR A 25 4.52 2.07 -7.14
C TYR A 25 4.50 1.84 -8.67
N GLY A 26 4.65 2.90 -9.47
CA GLY A 26 4.55 2.86 -10.92
C GLY A 26 3.12 2.81 -11.46
N LEU A 27 2.12 3.16 -10.63
CA LEU A 27 0.71 3.16 -11.03
C LEU A 27 0.24 4.59 -11.30
N ASP A 28 -0.45 4.79 -12.43
CA ASP A 28 -1.09 6.07 -12.78
C ASP A 28 -2.53 6.08 -12.24
N LEU A 29 -2.66 6.40 -10.95
CA LEU A 29 -3.93 6.47 -10.23
C LEU A 29 -4.16 7.89 -9.70
N PRO A 30 -5.43 8.33 -9.60
CA PRO A 30 -5.76 9.56 -8.89
C PRO A 30 -5.28 9.53 -7.44
N GLU A 31 -5.07 10.72 -6.88
CA GLU A 31 -4.62 10.89 -5.50
C GLU A 31 -5.59 10.27 -4.49
N ILE A 32 -5.04 9.83 -3.36
CA ILE A 32 -5.80 9.32 -2.22
C ILE A 32 -6.55 10.49 -1.59
N ARG A 33 -7.88 10.45 -1.64
CA ARG A 33 -8.75 11.46 -1.05
C ARG A 33 -9.04 11.17 0.42
N VAL A 34 -9.33 9.91 0.73
CA VAL A 34 -9.73 9.46 2.07
C VAL A 34 -9.25 8.02 2.28
N VAL A 35 -8.80 7.71 3.49
CA VAL A 35 -8.56 6.33 3.91
C VAL A 35 -9.82 5.80 4.59
N LEU A 36 -10.28 4.64 4.15
CA LEU A 36 -11.52 4.03 4.59
C LEU A 36 -11.25 2.86 5.55
N PRO A 37 -12.21 2.52 6.43
CA PRO A 37 -12.07 1.36 7.30
C PRO A 37 -11.90 0.06 6.51
N THR A 38 -11.00 -0.80 6.97
CA THR A 38 -10.67 -2.09 6.35
C THR A 38 -11.53 -3.26 6.83
N ASN A 39 -12.42 -3.01 7.80
CA ASN A 39 -13.34 -4.01 8.30
C ASN A 39 -14.39 -4.36 7.23
N ILE A 40 -14.44 -5.64 6.86
CA ILE A 40 -15.43 -6.20 5.94
C ILE A 40 -16.50 -6.92 6.78
N PRO A 41 -17.70 -6.34 6.94
CA PRO A 41 -18.78 -7.05 7.61
C PRO A 41 -19.20 -8.24 6.73
N ALA A 42 -19.26 -9.44 7.32
CA ALA A 42 -19.88 -10.65 6.76
C ALA A 42 -19.06 -11.68 5.96
N VAL A 43 -17.72 -11.67 5.95
CA VAL A 43 -16.99 -12.90 5.55
C VAL A 43 -16.97 -13.87 6.74
N ARG A 44 -17.97 -14.77 6.79
CA ARG A 44 -17.92 -15.95 7.67
C ARG A 44 -16.80 -16.84 7.14
N VAL A 45 -15.81 -17.15 7.99
CA VAL A 45 -14.57 -17.93 7.76
C VAL A 45 -13.34 -17.02 7.66
N ASN A 46 -12.54 -17.03 8.73
CA ASN A 46 -11.24 -16.38 8.96
C ASN A 46 -11.13 -14.93 8.49
N GLU A 47 -11.21 -13.98 9.44
CA GLU A 47 -11.02 -12.53 9.25
C GLU A 47 -10.08 -12.19 8.10
N LEU A 48 -10.63 -12.02 6.90
CA LEU A 48 -9.95 -11.49 5.74
C LEU A 48 -9.64 -10.02 6.08
N ARG A 49 -8.48 -9.77 6.67
CA ARG A 49 -8.00 -8.42 6.92
C ARG A 49 -7.49 -7.85 5.61
N LEU A 50 -8.15 -6.78 5.19
CA LEU A 50 -7.68 -5.93 4.11
C LEU A 50 -6.54 -5.07 4.64
N ASP A 51 -5.44 -4.96 3.90
CA ASP A 51 -4.34 -4.09 4.32
C ASP A 51 -4.77 -2.62 4.26
N ASN A 52 -5.28 -2.17 3.11
CA ASN A 52 -5.75 -0.79 2.97
C ASN A 52 -6.95 -0.64 2.02
N LEU A 53 -7.82 0.31 2.35
CA LEU A 53 -8.90 0.77 1.49
C LEU A 53 -8.84 2.29 1.38
N PHE A 54 -8.88 2.79 0.15
CA PHE A 54 -8.80 4.21 -0.14
C PHE A 54 -9.95 4.64 -1.03
N GLU A 55 -10.44 5.85 -0.83
CA GLU A 55 -11.22 6.58 -1.83
C GLU A 55 -10.27 7.47 -2.62
N LEU A 56 -10.33 7.41 -3.94
CA LEU A 56 -9.50 8.21 -4.84
C LEU A 56 -10.22 9.48 -5.29
N ALA A 57 -9.46 10.45 -5.80
CA ALA A 57 -9.99 11.75 -6.23
C ALA A 57 -11.08 11.66 -7.34
N ASP A 58 -11.08 10.60 -8.14
CA ASP A 58 -12.09 10.34 -9.19
C ASP A 58 -13.36 9.63 -8.66
N GLY A 59 -13.46 9.39 -7.36
CA GLY A 59 -14.59 8.70 -6.73
C GLY A 59 -14.52 7.17 -6.80
N THR A 60 -13.45 6.59 -7.32
CA THR A 60 -13.21 5.13 -7.24
C THR A 60 -12.74 4.72 -5.85
N ALA A 61 -12.91 3.44 -5.50
CA ALA A 61 -12.35 2.88 -4.28
C ALA A 61 -11.21 1.91 -4.61
N ALA A 62 -10.02 2.19 -4.08
CA ALA A 62 -8.82 1.39 -4.25
C ALA A 62 -8.60 0.47 -3.05
N ILE A 63 -8.61 -0.82 -3.32
CA ILE A 63 -8.24 -1.88 -2.39
C ILE A 63 -6.79 -2.21 -2.66
N VAL A 64 -5.94 -2.14 -1.63
CA VAL A 64 -4.50 -2.38 -1.76
C VAL A 64 -4.10 -3.51 -0.84
N ASP A 65 -3.43 -4.51 -1.41
CA ASP A 65 -2.89 -5.68 -0.71
C ASP A 65 -1.41 -5.86 -1.06
N TYR A 66 -0.62 -6.35 -0.10
CA TYR A 66 0.81 -6.61 -0.30
C TYR A 66 1.09 -8.11 -0.39
N GLU A 67 1.87 -8.51 -1.40
CA GLU A 67 2.23 -9.90 -1.60
C GLU A 67 3.74 -10.08 -1.66
N SER A 68 4.25 -11.07 -0.93
CA SER A 68 5.66 -11.49 -1.00
C SER A 68 5.88 -12.77 -1.82
N ASP A 69 4.79 -13.42 -2.24
CA ASP A 69 4.79 -14.58 -3.13
C ASP A 69 3.62 -14.47 -4.12
N TYR A 70 3.67 -15.20 -5.23
CA TYR A 70 2.57 -15.26 -6.19
C TYR A 70 1.88 -16.61 -6.13
N LYS A 71 0.63 -16.62 -5.65
CA LYS A 71 -0.25 -17.78 -5.68
C LYS A 71 -1.50 -17.47 -6.50
N LYS A 72 -1.91 -18.41 -7.34
CA LYS A 72 -3.12 -18.23 -8.17
C LYS A 72 -4.39 -18.28 -7.32
N GLU A 73 -4.33 -18.97 -6.20
CA GLU A 73 -5.40 -19.16 -5.24
C GLU A 73 -5.78 -17.84 -4.56
N ASP A 74 -4.83 -16.89 -4.42
CA ASP A 74 -5.08 -15.56 -3.86
C ASP A 74 -6.06 -14.73 -4.69
N LYS A 75 -6.34 -15.12 -5.95
CA LYS A 75 -7.39 -14.46 -6.73
C LYS A 75 -8.78 -14.63 -6.11
N ILE A 76 -9.05 -15.78 -5.48
CA ILE A 76 -10.29 -15.99 -4.72
C ILE A 76 -10.34 -15.05 -3.52
N LYS A 77 -9.21 -14.84 -2.83
CA LYS A 77 -9.08 -13.87 -1.73
C LYS A 77 -9.48 -12.47 -2.20
N TYR A 78 -8.97 -12.02 -3.35
CA TYR A 78 -9.30 -10.70 -3.89
C TYR A 78 -10.77 -10.56 -4.32
N LEU A 79 -11.35 -11.61 -4.90
CA LEU A 79 -12.79 -11.64 -5.20
C LEU A 79 -13.64 -11.50 -3.92
N ASN A 80 -13.22 -12.13 -2.82
CA ASN A 80 -13.89 -12.00 -1.54
C ASN A 80 -13.78 -10.59 -0.97
N TYR A 81 -12.64 -9.90 -1.15
CA TYR A 81 -12.51 -8.48 -0.78
C TYR A 81 -13.51 -7.62 -1.56
N LEU A 82 -13.56 -7.77 -2.89
CA LEU A 82 -14.43 -6.99 -3.76
C LEU A 82 -15.92 -7.17 -3.40
N THR A 83 -16.35 -8.40 -3.23
CA THR A 83 -17.74 -8.72 -2.86
C THR A 83 -18.08 -8.25 -1.45
N GLY A 84 -17.14 -8.38 -0.51
CA GLY A 84 -17.30 -7.87 0.85
C GLY A 84 -17.47 -6.35 0.92
N ILE A 85 -16.67 -5.60 0.15
CA ILE A 85 -16.83 -4.14 0.05
C ILE A 85 -18.15 -3.78 -0.63
N ALA A 86 -18.51 -4.45 -1.73
CA ALA A 86 -19.78 -4.20 -2.40
C ALA A 86 -20.99 -4.44 -1.48
N ASN A 87 -20.97 -5.51 -0.68
CA ASN A 87 -22.00 -5.80 0.31
C ASN A 87 -22.07 -4.71 1.40
N ARG A 88 -20.93 -4.20 1.86
CA ARG A 88 -20.92 -3.09 2.83
C ARG A 88 -21.62 -1.85 2.29
N TYR A 89 -21.37 -1.46 1.04
CA TYR A 89 -22.07 -0.33 0.43
C TYR A 89 -23.57 -0.58 0.30
N LEU A 90 -23.97 -1.81 -0.04
CA LEU A 90 -25.37 -2.21 -0.10
C LEU A 90 -26.05 -2.10 1.27
N ASP A 91 -25.41 -2.61 2.33
CA ASP A 91 -25.91 -2.54 3.72
C ASP A 91 -26.02 -1.09 4.21
N GLU A 92 -25.08 -0.22 3.81
CA GLU A 92 -25.11 1.22 4.05
C GLU A 92 -26.17 1.96 3.19
N LYS A 93 -26.88 1.26 2.29
CA LYS A 93 -27.83 1.83 1.32
C LYS A 93 -27.21 2.89 0.42
N ARG A 94 -25.97 2.64 -0.02
CA ARG A 94 -25.19 3.51 -0.89
C ARG A 94 -24.80 2.75 -2.16
N ASP A 95 -24.67 3.48 -3.27
CA ASP A 95 -24.12 2.91 -4.49
C ASP A 95 -22.65 2.55 -4.27
N CYS A 96 -22.27 1.33 -4.66
CA CYS A 96 -20.89 0.90 -4.61
C CYS A 96 -20.09 1.62 -5.72
N PRO A 97 -19.01 2.35 -5.39
CA PRO A 97 -18.17 2.95 -6.40
C PRO A 97 -17.46 1.87 -7.23
N ARG A 98 -16.90 2.26 -8.37
CA ARG A 98 -16.02 1.36 -9.12
C ARG A 98 -14.82 0.98 -8.23
N LEU A 99 -14.66 -0.32 -8.02
CA LEU A 99 -13.59 -0.88 -7.21
C LEU A 99 -12.34 -1.12 -8.08
N ARG A 100 -11.17 -0.80 -7.52
CA ARG A 100 -9.85 -1.05 -8.11
C ARG A 100 -9.09 -1.98 -7.18
N MET A 101 -8.64 -3.12 -7.68
CA MET A 101 -7.88 -4.09 -6.88
C MET A 101 -6.39 -3.98 -7.21
N ILE A 102 -5.64 -3.36 -6.32
CA ILE A 102 -4.21 -3.12 -6.45
C ILE A 102 -3.48 -4.17 -5.63
N VAL A 103 -2.52 -4.84 -6.26
CA VAL A 103 -1.65 -5.81 -5.57
C VAL A 103 -0.22 -5.37 -5.73
N ILE A 104 0.42 -5.03 -4.61
CA ILE A 104 1.81 -4.59 -4.57
C ILE A 104 2.68 -5.81 -4.28
N TYR A 105 3.38 -6.28 -5.31
CA TYR A 105 4.32 -7.37 -5.20
C TYR A 105 5.66 -6.86 -4.67
N THR A 106 6.06 -7.41 -3.53
CA THR A 106 7.31 -7.11 -2.82
C THR A 106 8.41 -8.11 -3.21
N GLY A 107 9.67 -7.82 -2.85
CA GLY A 107 10.80 -8.73 -3.13
C GLY A 107 11.11 -8.86 -4.63
N ASP A 108 11.34 -10.08 -5.12
CA ASP A 108 11.84 -10.38 -6.49
C ASP A 108 10.74 -10.93 -7.43
N ILE A 109 9.48 -10.65 -7.14
CA ILE A 109 8.38 -11.01 -8.05
C ILE A 109 8.41 -10.07 -9.24
N LYS A 110 8.48 -10.65 -10.43
CA LYS A 110 8.55 -9.92 -11.70
C LYS A 110 7.22 -9.97 -12.40
N ARG A 111 6.91 -8.92 -13.18
CA ARG A 111 5.69 -8.81 -13.98
C ARG A 111 5.35 -10.05 -14.79
N LYS A 112 6.35 -10.69 -15.39
CA LYS A 112 6.18 -11.92 -16.18
C LYS A 112 5.68 -13.14 -15.40
N GLN A 113 5.77 -13.13 -14.07
CA GLN A 113 5.33 -14.24 -13.21
C GLN A 113 3.86 -14.09 -12.78
N VAL A 114 3.28 -12.92 -12.96
CA VAL A 114 1.96 -12.58 -12.43
C VAL A 114 0.94 -12.46 -13.55
N SER A 115 -0.18 -13.17 -13.43
CA SER A 115 -1.38 -12.88 -14.22
C SER A 115 -2.19 -11.79 -13.53
N PRO A 116 -2.47 -10.64 -14.17
CA PRO A 116 -3.36 -9.63 -13.62
C PRO A 116 -4.83 -10.04 -13.71
N GLU A 117 -5.18 -11.03 -14.53
CA GLU A 117 -6.56 -11.45 -14.74
C GLU A 117 -6.88 -12.75 -14.00
N TYR A 118 -8.10 -12.81 -13.47
CA TYR A 118 -8.76 -14.02 -13.01
C TYR A 118 -10.11 -14.13 -13.69
N ASP A 119 -10.27 -15.14 -14.54
CA ASP A 119 -11.44 -15.33 -15.39
C ASP A 119 -11.99 -16.74 -15.18
N ILE A 120 -13.25 -16.83 -14.73
CA ILE A 120 -14.00 -18.08 -14.53
C ILE A 120 -15.32 -18.07 -15.32
N GLY A 121 -15.40 -17.29 -16.40
CA GLY A 121 -16.57 -17.15 -17.25
C GLY A 121 -17.51 -16.05 -16.78
N ALA A 122 -18.47 -16.37 -15.90
CA ALA A 122 -19.48 -15.39 -15.44
C ALA A 122 -18.88 -14.26 -14.58
N VAL A 123 -17.68 -14.48 -14.03
CA VAL A 123 -16.95 -13.51 -13.23
C VAL A 123 -15.56 -13.35 -13.81
N LYS A 124 -15.17 -12.09 -14.03
CA LYS A 124 -13.81 -11.69 -14.36
C LYS A 124 -13.35 -10.62 -13.39
N VAL A 125 -12.15 -10.80 -12.83
CA VAL A 125 -11.47 -9.82 -11.98
C VAL A 125 -10.18 -9.40 -12.67
N THR A 126 -9.98 -8.10 -12.80
CA THR A 126 -8.73 -7.51 -13.30
C THR A 126 -8.04 -6.80 -12.16
N LEU A 127 -6.78 -7.15 -11.93
CA LEU A 127 -5.91 -6.52 -10.94
C LEU A 127 -5.05 -5.44 -11.57
N GLU A 128 -4.61 -4.52 -10.74
CA GLU A 128 -3.64 -3.47 -11.05
C GLU A 128 -2.33 -3.75 -10.29
N PRO A 129 -1.45 -4.61 -10.84
CA PRO A 129 -0.26 -5.05 -10.13
C PRO A 129 0.84 -3.99 -10.18
N ALA A 130 1.49 -3.78 -9.03
CA ALA A 130 2.73 -3.02 -8.91
C ALA A 130 3.87 -3.94 -8.46
N PHE A 131 5.10 -3.64 -8.89
CA PHE A 131 6.26 -4.50 -8.64
C PHE A 131 7.38 -3.67 -8.00
N LEU A 132 7.62 -3.87 -6.71
CA LEU A 132 8.73 -3.19 -6.02
C LEU A 132 10.09 -3.69 -6.52
N SER A 133 10.14 -4.89 -7.11
CA SER A 133 11.33 -5.43 -7.78
C SER A 133 11.82 -4.57 -8.95
N GLU A 134 10.94 -3.73 -9.52
CA GLU A 134 11.24 -2.82 -10.63
C GLU A 134 11.80 -1.47 -10.14
N LEU A 135 11.84 -1.22 -8.82
CA LEU A 135 12.37 0.01 -8.23
C LEU A 135 13.90 0.00 -8.13
N ASP A 136 14.54 1.06 -8.66
CA ASP A 136 15.97 1.33 -8.43
C ASP A 136 16.20 1.86 -7.01
N SER A 137 16.17 0.91 -6.07
CA SER A 137 16.16 1.18 -4.63
C SER A 137 17.46 1.83 -4.16
N ASP A 138 18.59 1.46 -4.77
CA ASP A 138 19.88 2.05 -4.41
C ASP A 138 19.99 3.51 -4.87
N ARG A 139 19.48 3.84 -6.07
CA ARG A 139 19.43 5.24 -6.51
C ARG A 139 18.47 6.06 -5.67
N ILE A 140 17.29 5.52 -5.37
CA ILE A 140 16.30 6.16 -4.49
C ILE A 140 16.92 6.47 -3.13
N PHE A 141 17.59 5.48 -2.51
CA PHE A 141 18.24 5.67 -1.21
C PHE A 141 19.30 6.78 -1.24
N ARG A 142 20.19 6.78 -2.25
CA ARG A 142 21.22 7.81 -2.39
C ARG A 142 20.63 9.20 -2.52
N GLN A 143 19.56 9.36 -3.29
CA GLN A 143 18.88 10.64 -3.48
C GLN A 143 18.24 11.13 -2.18
N LEU A 144 17.50 10.27 -1.49
CA LEU A 144 16.84 10.60 -0.23
C LEU A 144 17.86 10.93 0.86
N LYS A 145 18.94 10.15 0.95
CA LYS A 145 20.04 10.40 1.88
C LYS A 145 20.62 11.79 1.67
N HIS A 146 20.91 12.16 0.43
CA HIS A 146 21.44 13.49 0.10
C HIS A 146 20.49 14.63 0.46
N LYS A 147 19.18 14.47 0.21
CA LYS A 147 18.16 15.46 0.59
C LYS A 147 18.11 15.65 2.12
N VAL A 148 18.07 14.55 2.87
CA VAL A 148 18.03 14.58 4.34
C VAL A 148 19.31 15.17 4.94
N GLU A 149 20.49 14.81 4.43
CA GLU A 149 21.78 15.36 4.87
C GLU A 149 21.87 16.87 4.64
N LYS A 150 21.26 17.37 3.55
CA LYS A 150 21.14 18.80 3.25
C LYS A 150 20.02 19.52 4.01
N LYS A 151 19.22 18.80 4.81
CA LYS A 151 18.04 19.32 5.52
C LYS A 151 17.00 19.91 4.55
N GLU A 152 16.90 19.36 3.35
CA GLU A 152 15.85 19.71 2.39
C GLU A 152 14.50 19.12 2.86
N LEU A 153 13.41 19.82 2.57
CA LEU A 153 12.07 19.28 2.77
C LEU A 153 11.84 18.14 1.77
N LEU A 154 11.35 17.00 2.27
CA LEU A 154 11.01 15.86 1.43
C LEU A 154 9.62 16.08 0.82
N GLU A 155 9.47 15.75 -0.46
CA GLU A 155 8.16 15.71 -1.11
C GLU A 155 7.39 14.47 -0.66
N ASP A 156 6.07 14.45 -0.89
CA ASP A 156 5.24 13.29 -0.53
C ASP A 156 5.71 11.99 -1.19
N GLU A 157 6.16 12.06 -2.45
CA GLU A 157 6.77 10.90 -3.12
C GLU A 157 8.07 10.46 -2.43
N ASP A 158 8.90 11.38 -1.94
CA ASP A 158 10.15 11.04 -1.25
C ASP A 158 9.85 10.27 0.05
N LEU A 159 8.85 10.73 0.80
CA LEU A 159 8.41 10.10 2.04
C LEU A 159 7.86 8.70 1.79
N MET A 160 7.05 8.52 0.74
CA MET A 160 6.57 7.19 0.35
C MET A 160 7.71 6.28 -0.11
N LYS A 161 8.69 6.81 -0.85
CA LYS A 161 9.88 6.06 -1.29
C LYS A 161 10.66 5.53 -0.09
N LEU A 162 10.81 6.31 0.99
CA LEU A 162 11.44 5.84 2.24
C LEU A 162 10.72 4.64 2.84
N ILE A 163 9.39 4.62 2.83
CA ILE A 163 8.58 3.54 3.42
C ILE A 163 8.70 2.27 2.57
N ILE A 164 8.61 2.37 1.24
CA ILE A 164 8.45 1.19 0.38
C ILE A 164 9.78 0.58 -0.09
N MET A 165 10.83 1.39 -0.20
CA MET A 165 12.11 0.96 -0.77
C MET A 165 12.74 -0.21 0.01
N PRO A 166 12.71 -0.28 1.36
CA PRO A 166 13.22 -1.44 2.07
C PRO A 166 12.51 -2.76 1.69
N LEU A 167 11.26 -2.69 1.21
CA LEU A 167 10.45 -3.86 0.85
C LEU A 167 10.81 -4.46 -0.52
N SER A 168 11.56 -3.74 -1.36
CA SER A 168 12.05 -4.25 -2.65
C SER A 168 13.18 -5.28 -2.48
N TYR A 169 13.90 -5.23 -1.35
CA TYR A 169 15.06 -6.09 -1.13
C TYR A 169 14.64 -7.56 -0.94
N ARG A 170 15.42 -8.45 -1.55
CA ARG A 170 15.09 -9.87 -1.67
C ARG A 170 15.46 -10.67 -0.42
N LYS A 171 16.71 -10.55 0.04
CA LYS A 171 17.17 -11.35 1.19
C LYS A 171 16.67 -10.72 2.47
N LYS A 172 16.28 -11.58 3.42
CA LYS A 172 15.83 -11.15 4.75
C LYS A 172 16.89 -10.27 5.43
N ASP A 173 18.16 -10.67 5.37
CA ASP A 173 19.26 -9.95 6.01
C ASP A 173 19.48 -8.55 5.37
N GLU A 174 19.47 -8.48 4.03
CA GLU A 174 19.59 -7.22 3.29
C GLU A 174 18.39 -6.31 3.57
N LYS A 175 17.17 -6.86 3.60
CA LYS A 175 15.95 -6.13 3.95
C LYS A 175 16.02 -5.56 5.36
N GLU A 176 16.42 -6.37 6.34
CA GLU A 176 16.57 -5.92 7.73
C GLU A 176 17.64 -4.84 7.88
N GLU A 177 18.76 -4.97 7.18
CA GLU A 177 19.80 -3.94 7.13
C GLU A 177 19.26 -2.63 6.55
N LYS A 178 18.54 -2.69 5.43
CA LYS A 178 17.98 -1.52 4.77
C LYS A 178 16.86 -0.86 5.55
N ILE A 179 16.04 -1.64 6.27
CA ILE A 179 15.08 -1.10 7.25
C ILE A 179 15.84 -0.31 8.32
N ARG A 180 16.92 -0.87 8.90
CA ARG A 180 17.72 -0.17 9.92
C ARG A 180 18.35 1.12 9.38
N GLU A 181 18.88 1.10 8.17
CA GLU A 181 19.43 2.30 7.52
C GLU A 181 18.35 3.36 7.27
N THR A 182 17.18 2.94 6.81
CA THR A 182 16.06 3.84 6.51
C THR A 182 15.48 4.46 7.77
N VAL A 183 15.34 3.69 8.85
CA VAL A 183 14.95 4.21 10.17
C VAL A 183 15.96 5.23 10.68
N LYS A 184 17.27 4.95 10.56
CA LYS A 184 18.32 5.93 10.92
C LYS A 184 18.26 7.21 10.09
N LEU A 185 17.85 7.11 8.83
CA LEU A 185 17.68 8.26 7.96
C LEU A 185 16.41 9.05 8.34
N ALA A 186 15.30 8.36 8.62
CA ALA A 186 14.05 8.96 9.04
C ALA A 186 14.19 9.75 10.35
N THR A 187 15.00 9.27 11.30
CA THR A 187 15.28 10.01 12.55
C THR A 187 16.06 11.31 12.35
N GLN A 188 16.67 11.52 11.17
CA GLN A 188 17.40 12.74 10.83
C GLN A 188 16.54 13.77 10.09
N ILE A 189 15.32 13.42 9.69
CA ILE A 189 14.36 14.34 9.07
C ILE A 189 14.01 15.44 10.09
N GLN A 190 14.15 16.70 9.67
CA GLN A 190 13.91 17.85 10.54
C GLN A 190 12.43 18.08 10.84
N ASP A 191 11.58 17.85 9.84
CA ASP A 191 10.13 18.00 10.02
C ASP A 191 9.56 16.82 10.82
N ARG A 192 8.91 17.14 11.94
CA ARG A 192 8.39 16.14 12.87
C ARG A 192 7.22 15.35 12.29
N SER A 193 6.41 15.94 11.42
CA SER A 193 5.29 15.25 10.77
C SER A 193 5.82 14.24 9.75
N GLN A 194 6.79 14.64 8.93
CA GLN A 194 7.48 13.77 7.97
C GLN A 194 8.22 12.63 8.65
N GLN A 195 8.90 12.90 9.75
CA GLN A 195 9.56 11.88 10.57
C GLN A 195 8.54 10.88 11.14
N LEU A 196 7.43 11.36 11.71
CA LEU A 196 6.41 10.47 12.28
C LEU A 196 5.80 9.57 11.21
N PHE A 197 5.51 10.13 10.02
CA PHE A 197 4.96 9.37 8.90
C PHE A 197 5.90 8.27 8.43
N THR A 198 7.16 8.61 8.18
CA THR A 198 8.17 7.65 7.68
C THR A 198 8.51 6.55 8.67
N LEU A 199 8.33 6.79 9.98
CA LEU A 199 8.52 5.78 11.02
C LEU A 199 7.26 4.94 11.30
N ALA A 200 6.07 5.41 10.91
CA ALA A 200 4.81 4.72 11.13
C ALA A 200 4.41 3.77 9.98
N GLY A 201 4.89 4.05 8.77
CA GLY A 201 4.74 3.17 7.59
C GLY A 201 5.74 2.03 7.61
#